data_AF-A0A526V0Q1-F1
#
_entry.id   AF-A0A526V0Q1-F1
#
_cell.length_a   1.000
_cell.length_b   1.000
_cell.length_c   1.000
_cell.angle_alpha   90.00
_cell.angle_beta   90.00
_cell.angle_gamma   90.00
#
_symmetry.space_group_name_H-M   'P 1'
#
loop_
_entity.id
_entity.type
_entity.pdbx_description
1 polymer ?
#
loop_
_entity_poly.entity_id
_entity_poly.type
_entity_poly.pdbx_seq_one_letter_code
_entity_poly.pdbx_strand_id
1 'polypeptide(L)' 'LEEVRGELESRKVIDRAKGILMKSRGLSEEAAYTLLRKTAMNQNRKIGDIAQSLVTAAGLLGPAEDE' A
#
# COMPACT_ATOMS: atom_id res chain seq x y z
N LEU A 1 4.05 -20.54 -12.37
CA LEU A 1 4.09 -19.34 -13.25
C LEU A 1 3.37 -18.12 -12.64
N GLU A 2 2.69 -18.23 -11.49
CA GLU A 2 1.98 -17.10 -10.85
C GLU A 2 2.86 -16.23 -9.91
N GLU A 3 3.94 -16.76 -9.34
CA GLU A 3 4.72 -16.03 -8.32
C GLU A 3 5.44 -14.79 -8.86
N VAL A 4 5.94 -14.85 -10.09
CA VAL A 4 6.71 -13.74 -10.70
C VAL A 4 5.83 -12.55 -11.08
N ARG A 5 4.56 -12.78 -11.44
CA ARG A 5 3.60 -11.71 -11.73
C ARG A 5 3.18 -10.99 -10.44
N GLY A 6 2.97 -11.76 -9.37
CA GLY A 6 2.59 -11.24 -8.07
C GLY A 6 3.62 -10.28 -7.46
N GLU A 7 4.92 -10.52 -7.65
CA GLU A 7 5.97 -9.63 -7.13
C GLU A 7 6.03 -8.25 -7.83
N LEU A 8 5.87 -8.23 -9.15
CA LEU A 8 5.92 -6.98 -9.92
C LEU A 8 4.70 -6.10 -9.64
N GLU A 9 3.52 -6.71 -9.53
CA GLU A 9 2.29 -6.00 -9.15
C GLU A 9 2.36 -5.51 -7.70
N SER A 10 2.95 -6.32 -6.80
CA SER A 10 3.14 -5.93 -5.39
C SER A 10 4.00 -4.66 -5.25
N ARG A 11 5.07 -4.50 -6.03
CA ARG A 11 5.91 -3.29 -5.96
C ARG A 11 5.12 -2.03 -6.27
N LYS A 12 4.38 -2.01 -7.39
CA LYS A 12 3.57 -0.83 -7.79
C LYS A 12 2.55 -0.44 -6.72
N VAL A 13 1.88 -1.44 -6.14
CA VAL A 13 0.85 -1.21 -5.10
C VAL A 13 1.49 -0.70 -3.80
N ILE A 14 2.65 -1.21 -3.42
CA ILE A 14 3.41 -0.74 -2.25
C ILE A 14 3.83 0.72 -2.44
N ASP A 15 4.36 1.09 -3.61
CA ASP A 15 4.72 2.49 -3.90
C ASP A 15 3.52 3.44 -3.81
N ARG A 16 2.37 3.04 -4.35
CA ARG A 16 1.14 3.84 -4.26
C ARG A 16 0.66 3.97 -2.80
N ALA A 17 0.72 2.88 -2.03
CA ALA A 17 0.38 2.89 -0.61
C ALA A 17 1.31 3.79 0.20
N LYS A 18 2.63 3.77 -0.07
CA LYS A 18 3.59 4.71 0.54
C LYS A 18 3.19 6.15 0.22
N GLY A 19 2.91 6.48 -1.04
CA GLY A 19 2.49 7.82 -1.45
C GLY A 19 1.24 8.32 -0.71
N ILE A 20 0.26 7.45 -0.47
CA ILE A 20 -0.92 7.77 0.33
C ILE A 20 -0.53 8.07 1.79
N LEU A 21 0.30 7.24 2.41
CA LEU A 21 0.76 7.45 3.78
C LEU A 21 1.60 8.73 3.91
N MET A 22 2.42 9.04 2.91
CA MET A 22 3.19 10.27 2.85
C MET A 22 2.28 11.50 2.79
N LYS A 23 1.27 11.49 1.91
CA LYS A 23 0.32 12.61 1.76
C LYS A 23 -0.63 12.77 2.95
N SER A 24 -1.19 11.66 3.45
CA SER A 24 -2.22 11.67 4.50
C SER A 24 -1.65 11.86 5.90
N ARG A 25 -0.43 11.39 6.18
CA ARG A 25 0.19 11.43 7.51
C ARG A 25 1.51 12.21 7.57
N GLY A 26 1.95 12.81 6.46
CA GLY A 26 3.22 13.54 6.41
C GLY A 26 4.45 12.64 6.65
N LEU A 27 4.34 11.34 6.38
CA LEU A 27 5.43 10.39 6.61
C LEU A 27 6.49 10.49 5.52
N SER A 28 7.75 10.24 5.86
CA SER A 28 8.80 9.94 4.88
C SER A 28 8.56 8.58 4.23
N GLU A 29 9.17 8.34 3.07
CA GLU A 29 9.03 7.07 2.35
C GLU A 29 9.43 5.86 3.21
N GLU A 30 10.57 5.94 3.91
CA GLU A 30 11.05 4.88 4.80
C GLU A 30 10.08 4.61 5.96
N ALA A 31 9.50 5.67 6.54
CA ALA A 31 8.54 5.56 7.61
C ALA A 31 7.23 4.93 7.13
N ALA A 32 6.78 5.28 5.92
CA ALA A 32 5.61 4.67 5.29
C ALA A 32 5.81 3.18 5.02
N TYR A 33 6.97 2.79 4.47
CA TYR A 33 7.31 1.38 4.25
C TYR A 33 7.39 0.59 5.56
N THR A 34 8.04 1.17 6.58
CA THR A 34 8.13 0.57 7.92
C THR A 34 6.76 0.35 8.53
N LEU A 35 5.84 1.31 8.36
CA LEU A 35 4.47 1.19 8.83
C LEU A 35 3.71 0.06 8.11
N LEU A 36 3.80 -0.01 6.78
CA LEU A 36 3.20 -1.08 5.99
C LEU A 36 3.73 -2.45 6.42
N ARG A 37 5.05 -2.59 6.57
CA ARG A 37 5.70 -3.82 7.02
C ARG A 37 5.25 -4.21 8.44
N LYS A 38 5.20 -3.26 9.37
CA LYS A 38 4.75 -3.51 10.75
C LYS A 38 3.30 -3.97 10.79
N THR A 39 2.42 -3.32 10.03
CA THR A 39 1.01 -3.72 9.92
C THR A 39 0.86 -5.11 9.31
N ALA A 40 1.64 -5.42 8.27
CA ALA A 40 1.65 -6.74 7.65
C ALA A 40 2.04 -7.84 8.63
N MET A 41 3.10 -7.62 9.42
CA MET A 41 3.52 -8.57 10.47
C MET A 41 2.46 -8.73 11.56
N ASN A 42 1.87 -7.62 12.04
CA ASN A 42 0.82 -7.66 13.06
C ASN A 42 -0.45 -8.40 12.60
N GLN A 43 -0.76 -8.34 11.30
CA GLN A 43 -1.91 -9.02 10.71
C GLN A 43 -1.57 -10.41 10.14
N ASN A 44 -0.31 -10.85 10.21
CA ASN A 44 0.20 -12.06 9.57
C ASN A 44 -0.17 -12.15 8.07
N ARG A 45 -0.05 -11.03 7.35
CA ARG A 45 -0.37 -10.88 5.92
C ARG A 45 0.86 -10.40 5.15
N LYS A 46 0.84 -10.55 3.81
CA LYS A 46 1.90 -10.00 2.97
C LYS A 46 1.79 -8.47 2.92
N ILE A 47 2.92 -7.79 2.80
CA ILE A 47 2.95 -6.33 2.69
C ILE A 47 2.18 -5.81 1.47
N GLY A 48 2.18 -6.57 0.36
CA GLY A 48 1.38 -6.28 -0.83
C GLY A 48 -0.12 -6.28 -0.56
N ASP A 49 -0.63 -7.22 0.24
CA ASP A 49 -2.05 -7.29 0.62
C ASP A 49 -2.47 -6.09 1.48
N ILE A 50 -1.62 -5.66 2.42
CA ILE A 50 -1.86 -4.48 3.25
C ILE A 50 -1.84 -3.22 2.38
N ALA A 51 -0.86 -3.10 1.49
CA ALA A 51 -0.75 -1.99 0.57
C ALA A 51 -1.97 -1.90 -0.35
N GLN A 52 -2.44 -3.04 -0.88
CA GLN A 52 -3.65 -3.11 -1.70
C GLN A 52 -4.87 -2.65 -0.93
N SER A 53 -5.04 -3.14 0.31
CA SER A 53 -6.16 -2.76 1.18
C SER A 53 -6.15 -1.25 1.46
N LEU A 54 -4.97 -0.66 1.69
CA LEU A 54 -4.81 0.78 1.89
C LEU A 54 -5.17 1.58 0.64
N VAL A 55 -4.66 1.17 -0.52
CA VAL A 55 -4.94 1.83 -1.81
C VAL A 55 -6.43 1.78 -2.13
N THR A 56 -7.07 0.62 -1.93
CA THR A 56 -8.52 0.47 -2.12
C THR A 56 -9.30 1.35 -1.14
N ALA A 57 -8.95 1.35 0.15
CA ALA A 57 -9.61 2.21 1.13
C ALA A 57 -9.43 3.70 0.82
N ALA A 58 -8.25 4.11 0.38
CA ALA A 58 -7.99 5.49 -0.04
C ALA A 58 -8.74 5.87 -1.31
N GLY A 59 -8.90 4.93 -2.26
CA GLY A 59 -9.72 5.15 -3.47
C GLY A 59 -11.22 5.24 -3.16
N LEU A 60 -11.69 4.60 -2.09
CA LEU A 60 -13.07 4.69 -1.62
C LEU A 60 -13.34 5.95 -0.76
N LEU A 61 -12.29 6.56 -0.19
CA LEU A 61 -12.38 7.71 0.73
C LEU A 61 -11.86 9.03 0.12
N GLY A 62 -11.13 8.98 -1.00
CA GLY A 62 -10.91 10.16 -1.85
C GLY A 62 -12.21 10.54 -2.55
N PRO A 63 -12.37 11.80 -3.01
CA PRO A 63 -13.46 12.08 -3.94
C PRO A 63 -13.35 11.05 -5.06
N ALA A 64 -14.47 10.44 -5.43
CA ALA A 64 -14.53 9.69 -6.67
C ALA A 64 -13.95 10.64 -7.72
N GLU A 65 -12.70 10.41 -8.14
CA GLU A 65 -12.24 10.95 -9.40
C GLU A 65 -12.97 10.07 -10.42
N ASP A 66 -14.23 10.45 -10.65
CA ASP A 66 -14.89 10.36 -11.94
C ASP A 66 -13.82 10.62 -13.01
N GLU A 67 -13.33 9.55 -13.66
CA GLU A 67 -13.27 9.34 -15.12
C GLU A 67 -12.43 8.09 -15.48
#